data_AF-A0A2S0PAL8-F1
#
_entry.id   AF-A0A2S0PAL8-F1
#
_cell.length_a   1.000
_cell.length_b   1.000
_cell.length_c   1.000
_cell.angle_alpha   90.00
_cell.angle_beta   90.00
_cell.angle_gamma   90.00
#
_symmetry.space_group_name_H-M   'P 1'
#
loop_
_entity.id
_entity.type
_entity.pdbx_description
1 polymer ?
#
loop_
_entity_poly.entity_id
_entity_poly.type
_entity_poly.pdbx_seq_one_letter_code
_entity_poly.pdbx_strand_id
1 'polypeptide(L)'
;MSRDRFVTDRHAFMAAAGEPQPQSPVFRPQQLPMWETMLAEELAELREAIDHYRAVDPNDADALAAAQAEFCAEGCDAINVLVGLMISQGLPIDAMADAIHAANMAKCVDGHMVRRDDGKILKPAGWQPADKLGVILAARQRQMEKAQG
;
A
#
# COMPACT_ATOMS: atom_id res chain seq x y z
N MET A 1 -6.16 -18.21 -2.22
CA MET A 1 -5.71 -17.11 -1.34
C MET A 1 -6.46 -15.87 -1.77
N SER A 2 -7.12 -15.17 -0.85
CA SER A 2 -7.93 -13.98 -1.18
C SER A 2 -7.05 -12.90 -1.80
N ARG A 3 -7.57 -12.21 -2.82
CA ARG A 3 -6.82 -11.30 -3.69
C ARG A 3 -6.35 -10.01 -3.01
N ASP A 4 -6.93 -9.64 -1.86
CA ASP A 4 -6.45 -8.49 -1.08
C ASP A 4 -6.80 -8.61 0.41
N ARG A 5 -5.91 -9.23 1.19
CA ARG A 5 -6.08 -9.38 2.66
C ARG A 5 -6.04 -8.02 3.36
N PHE A 6 -5.08 -7.17 3.05
CA PHE A 6 -4.86 -5.94 3.80
C PHE A 6 -5.98 -4.92 3.60
N VAL A 7 -6.49 -4.76 2.38
CA VAL A 7 -7.61 -3.86 2.12
C VAL A 7 -8.90 -4.42 2.73
N THR A 8 -9.17 -5.72 2.54
CA THR A 8 -10.40 -6.35 3.08
C THR A 8 -10.44 -6.33 4.61
N ASP A 9 -9.35 -6.74 5.27
CA ASP A 9 -9.29 -6.81 6.73
C ASP A 9 -9.34 -5.39 7.34
N ARG A 10 -8.68 -4.42 6.70
CA ARG A 10 -8.74 -3.02 7.16
C ARG A 10 -10.15 -2.44 7.04
N HIS A 11 -10.88 -2.70 5.96
CA HIS A 11 -12.29 -2.32 5.85
C HIS A 11 -13.14 -2.87 7.00
N ALA A 12 -12.94 -4.15 7.35
CA ALA A 12 -13.65 -4.79 8.46
C ALA A 12 -13.31 -4.14 9.81
N PHE A 13 -12.03 -3.87 10.08
CA PHE A 13 -11.58 -3.18 11.29
C PHE A 13 -12.19 -1.77 11.39
N MET A 14 -12.10 -0.98 10.31
CA MET A 14 -12.66 0.38 10.26
C MET A 14 -14.17 0.37 10.48
N ALA A 15 -14.88 -0.64 9.97
CA ALA A 15 -16.31 -0.78 10.18
C ALA A 15 -16.63 -1.05 11.65
N ALA A 16 -15.87 -1.94 12.30
CA ALA A 16 -16.01 -2.23 13.72
C ALA A 16 -15.66 -1.01 14.60
N ALA A 17 -14.70 -0.19 14.18
CA ALA A 17 -14.31 1.05 14.86
C ALA A 17 -15.27 2.23 14.60
N GLY A 18 -16.27 2.08 13.72
CA GLY A 18 -17.16 3.18 13.33
C GLY A 18 -16.47 4.26 12.49
N GLU A 19 -15.33 3.95 11.90
CA GLU A 19 -14.58 4.88 11.06
C GLU A 19 -15.30 5.08 9.71
N PRO A 20 -15.43 6.32 9.23
CA PRO A 20 -16.01 6.60 7.91
C PRO A 20 -15.23 5.97 6.76
N GLN A 21 -15.95 5.29 5.86
CA GLN A 21 -15.37 4.62 4.68
C GLN A 21 -16.10 5.05 3.40
N PRO A 22 -15.69 6.16 2.78
CA PRO A 22 -16.30 6.60 1.52
C PRO A 22 -16.14 5.54 0.43
N GLN A 23 -17.23 5.25 -0.29
CA GLN A 23 -17.23 4.22 -1.35
C GLN A 23 -16.61 4.69 -2.68
N SER A 24 -16.08 5.92 -2.72
CA SER A 24 -15.58 6.57 -3.92
C SER A 24 -14.67 7.75 -3.56
N PRO A 25 -13.73 8.14 -4.44
CA PRO A 25 -12.76 9.19 -4.15
C PRO A 25 -13.42 10.50 -3.71
N VAL A 26 -13.12 10.91 -2.48
CA VAL A 26 -13.63 12.13 -1.88
C VAL A 26 -12.48 12.89 -1.22
N PHE A 27 -12.52 14.21 -1.29
CA PHE A 27 -11.52 15.06 -0.65
C PHE A 27 -11.93 15.32 0.81
N ARG A 28 -11.24 14.70 1.78
CA ARG A 28 -11.51 14.85 3.22
C ARG A 28 -10.26 15.31 3.97
N PRO A 29 -9.83 16.58 3.77
CA PRO A 29 -8.60 17.10 4.35
C PRO A 29 -8.63 17.13 5.89
N GLN A 30 -9.82 17.19 6.50
CA GLN A 30 -9.96 17.21 7.96
C GLN A 30 -9.52 15.91 8.64
N GLN A 31 -9.47 14.79 7.90
CA GLN A 31 -8.99 13.51 8.44
C GLN A 31 -7.48 13.34 8.30
N LEU A 32 -6.82 14.11 7.42
CA LEU A 32 -5.40 13.93 7.11
C LEU A 32 -4.49 14.08 8.33
N PRO A 33 -4.66 15.09 9.23
CA PRO A 33 -3.75 15.24 10.36
C PRO A 33 -3.70 14.01 11.27
N MET A 34 -4.84 13.37 11.53
CA MET A 34 -4.90 12.15 12.35
C MET A 34 -4.13 11.01 11.68
N TRP A 35 -4.38 10.77 10.38
CA TRP A 35 -3.70 9.70 9.64
C TRP A 35 -2.21 9.97 9.42
N GLU A 36 -1.82 11.24 9.25
CA GLU A 36 -0.42 11.65 9.15
C GLU A 36 0.32 11.38 10.46
N THR A 37 -0.30 11.69 11.62
CA THR A 37 0.26 11.33 12.94
C THR A 37 0.43 9.82 13.07
N MET A 38 -0.64 9.04 12.83
CA MET A 38 -0.56 7.58 12.94
C MET A 38 0.51 7.02 11.99
N LEU A 39 0.56 7.47 10.74
CA LEU A 39 1.56 7.00 9.78
C LEU A 39 2.98 7.37 10.22
N ALA A 40 3.18 8.53 10.82
CA ALA A 40 4.48 8.94 11.33
C ALA A 40 4.93 8.08 12.53
N GLU A 41 4.00 7.70 13.41
CA GLU A 41 4.24 6.80 14.55
C GLU A 41 4.68 5.41 14.05
N GLU A 42 3.89 4.77 13.19
CA GLU A 42 4.19 3.44 12.64
C GLU A 42 5.50 3.41 11.84
N LEU A 43 5.82 4.49 11.12
CA LEU A 43 7.09 4.59 10.39
C LEU A 43 8.30 4.77 11.31
N ALA A 44 8.10 5.36 12.50
CA ALA A 44 9.14 5.46 13.51
C ALA A 44 9.38 4.09 14.17
N GLU A 45 8.32 3.37 14.53
CA GLU A 45 8.42 2.01 15.10
C GLU A 45 9.07 1.03 14.10
N LEU A 46 8.65 1.07 12.83
CA LEU A 46 9.29 0.30 11.75
C LEU A 46 10.77 0.66 11.58
N ARG A 47 11.14 1.94 11.75
CA ARG A 47 12.55 2.36 11.69
C ARG A 47 13.35 1.73 12.83
N GLU A 48 12.83 1.77 14.05
CA GLU A 48 13.45 1.18 15.22
C GLU A 48 13.63 -0.34 15.06
N ALA A 49 12.60 -1.05 14.58
CA ALA A 49 12.66 -2.49 14.32
C ALA A 49 13.70 -2.84 13.24
N ILE A 50 13.80 -2.05 12.16
CA ILE A 50 14.83 -2.23 11.13
C ILE A 50 16.23 -2.01 11.72
N ASP A 51 16.43 -1.00 12.56
CA ASP A 51 17.72 -0.71 13.15
C ASP A 51 18.13 -1.78 14.18
N HIS A 52 17.18 -2.33 14.94
CA HIS A 52 17.39 -3.50 15.77
C HIS A 52 17.79 -4.74 14.94
N TYR A 53 17.04 -5.04 13.88
CA TYR A 53 17.32 -6.17 12.99
C TYR A 53 18.70 -6.08 12.32
N ARG A 54 19.20 -4.88 12.05
CA ARG A 54 20.56 -4.67 11.51
C ARG A 54 21.68 -4.95 12.52
N ALA A 55 21.39 -4.80 13.81
CA ALA A 55 22.37 -4.88 14.88
C ALA A 55 22.40 -6.27 15.57
N VAL A 56 21.42 -7.14 15.31
CA VAL A 56 21.32 -8.46 15.93
C VAL A 56 22.48 -9.39 15.51
N ASP A 57 23.00 -10.19 16.44
CA ASP A 57 23.98 -11.23 16.13
C ASP A 57 23.30 -12.38 15.37
N PRO A 58 23.67 -12.64 14.10
CA PRO A 58 23.04 -13.72 13.34
C PRO A 58 23.37 -15.13 13.87
N ASN A 59 24.33 -15.28 14.79
CA ASN A 59 24.62 -16.57 15.43
C ASN A 59 23.74 -16.86 16.65
N ASP A 60 23.04 -15.85 17.17
CA ASP A 60 22.01 -16.02 18.19
C ASP A 60 20.66 -16.21 17.49
N ALA A 61 20.27 -17.48 17.34
CA ALA A 61 19.05 -17.85 16.63
C ALA A 61 17.77 -17.29 17.27
N ASP A 62 17.72 -17.20 18.59
CA ASP A 62 16.53 -16.72 19.31
C ASP A 62 16.43 -15.20 19.17
N ALA A 63 17.54 -14.47 19.33
CA ALA A 63 17.58 -13.03 19.12
C ALA A 63 17.24 -12.66 17.65
N LEU A 64 17.78 -13.40 16.68
CA LEU A 64 17.48 -13.19 15.27
C LEU A 64 15.99 -13.40 14.97
N ALA A 65 15.39 -14.48 15.49
CA ALA A 65 13.98 -14.77 15.30
C ALA A 65 13.08 -13.68 15.91
N ALA A 66 13.42 -13.19 17.11
CA ALA A 66 12.71 -12.08 17.74
C ALA A 66 12.79 -10.80 16.88
N ALA A 67 13.98 -10.42 16.41
CA ALA A 67 14.15 -9.24 15.58
C ALA A 67 13.40 -9.34 14.23
N GLN A 68 13.33 -10.54 13.65
CA GLN A 68 12.51 -10.80 12.45
C GLN A 68 11.01 -10.65 12.73
N ALA A 69 10.55 -11.12 13.88
CA ALA A 69 9.15 -11.00 14.29
C ALA A 69 8.74 -9.54 14.43
N GLU A 70 9.51 -8.75 15.18
CA GLU A 70 9.25 -7.32 15.38
C GLU A 70 9.28 -6.56 14.04
N PHE A 71 10.31 -6.74 13.21
CA PHE A 71 10.35 -6.09 11.90
C PHE A 71 9.14 -6.46 11.02
N CYS A 72 8.72 -7.73 11.02
CA CYS A 72 7.53 -8.16 10.28
C CYS A 72 6.25 -7.51 10.82
N ALA A 73 6.11 -7.42 12.15
CA ALA A 73 4.96 -6.83 12.83
C ALA A 73 4.82 -5.35 12.49
N GLU A 74 5.86 -4.55 12.76
CA GLU A 74 5.85 -3.11 12.49
C GLU A 74 5.66 -2.81 10.98
N GLY A 75 6.17 -3.68 10.11
CA GLY A 75 5.94 -3.59 8.68
C GLY A 75 4.47 -3.78 8.31
N CYS A 76 3.77 -4.71 8.99
CA CYS A 76 2.34 -4.92 8.81
C CYS A 76 1.51 -3.76 9.36
N ASP A 77 1.89 -3.18 10.50
CA ASP A 77 1.15 -2.08 11.11
C ASP A 77 1.28 -0.78 10.28
N ALA A 78 2.46 -0.50 9.75
CA ALA A 78 2.65 0.56 8.75
C ALA A 78 1.81 0.35 7.48
N ILE A 79 1.67 -0.89 6.98
CA ILE A 79 0.77 -1.19 5.85
C ILE A 79 -0.69 -0.93 6.23
N ASN A 80 -1.12 -1.36 7.43
CA ASN A 80 -2.49 -1.17 7.91
C ASN A 80 -2.87 0.31 7.98
N VAL A 81 -2.01 1.16 8.54
CA VAL A 81 -2.27 2.60 8.64
C VAL A 81 -2.25 3.27 7.27
N LEU A 82 -1.32 2.90 6.39
CA LEU A 82 -1.27 3.43 5.01
C LEU A 82 -2.54 3.07 4.21
N VAL A 83 -3.01 1.83 4.33
CA VAL A 83 -4.26 1.37 3.71
C VAL A 83 -5.46 2.11 4.32
N GLY A 84 -5.52 2.25 5.64
CA GLY A 84 -6.56 3.00 6.35
C GLY A 84 -6.67 4.46 5.89
N LEU A 85 -5.53 5.14 5.75
CA LEU A 85 -5.45 6.49 5.20
C LEU A 85 -6.08 6.55 3.80
N MET A 86 -5.74 5.64 2.89
CA MET A 86 -6.29 5.61 1.54
C MET A 86 -7.80 5.30 1.53
N ILE A 87 -8.26 4.36 2.36
CA ILE A 87 -9.69 4.05 2.53
C ILE A 87 -10.45 5.27 3.06
N SER A 88 -9.88 6.03 4.00
CA SER A 88 -10.53 7.23 4.56
C SER A 88 -10.88 8.29 3.50
N GLN A 89 -10.13 8.30 2.39
CA GLN A 89 -10.33 9.19 1.24
C GLN A 89 -11.13 8.52 0.10
N GLY A 90 -11.62 7.29 0.30
CA GLY A 90 -12.36 6.51 -0.69
C GLY A 90 -11.57 6.15 -1.93
N LEU A 91 -10.23 6.04 -1.83
CA LEU A 91 -9.39 5.73 -2.97
C LEU A 91 -9.53 4.27 -3.40
N PRO A 92 -9.54 3.97 -4.71
CA PRO A 92 -9.70 2.61 -5.24
C PRO A 92 -8.36 1.87 -5.22
N ILE A 93 -7.93 1.41 -4.04
CA ILE A 93 -6.60 0.83 -3.79
C ILE A 93 -6.32 -0.34 -4.74
N ASP A 94 -7.21 -1.34 -4.80
CA ASP A 94 -7.03 -2.54 -5.62
C ASP A 94 -6.86 -2.19 -7.11
N ALA A 95 -7.75 -1.34 -7.64
CA ALA A 95 -7.69 -0.93 -9.05
C ALA A 95 -6.43 -0.11 -9.37
N MET A 96 -5.97 0.71 -8.42
CA MET A 96 -4.72 1.45 -8.56
C MET A 96 -3.51 0.51 -8.48
N ALA A 97 -3.52 -0.46 -7.58
CA ALA A 97 -2.48 -1.48 -7.45
C ALA A 97 -2.38 -2.34 -8.71
N ASP A 98 -3.50 -2.79 -9.27
CA ASP A 98 -3.57 -3.53 -10.53
C ASP A 98 -2.99 -2.71 -11.69
N ALA A 99 -3.38 -1.43 -11.82
CA ALA A 99 -2.87 -0.57 -12.89
C ALA A 99 -1.35 -0.33 -12.77
N ILE A 100 -0.85 -0.11 -11.54
CA ILE A 100 0.59 0.05 -11.28
C ILE A 100 1.34 -1.27 -11.53
N HIS A 101 0.79 -2.40 -11.10
CA HIS A 101 1.38 -3.72 -11.30
C HIS A 101 1.47 -4.05 -12.79
N ALA A 102 0.41 -3.83 -13.57
CA ALA A 102 0.40 -4.01 -15.01
C ALA A 102 1.48 -3.15 -15.69
N ALA A 103 1.60 -1.87 -15.33
CA ALA A 103 2.65 -0.99 -15.85
C ALA A 103 4.06 -1.42 -15.43
N ASN A 104 4.24 -1.99 -14.24
CA ASN A 104 5.51 -2.54 -13.80
C ASN A 104 5.88 -3.81 -14.59
N MET A 105 4.93 -4.72 -14.79
CA MET A 105 5.13 -5.94 -15.58
C MET A 105 5.36 -5.65 -17.06
N ALA A 106 4.80 -4.56 -17.60
CA ALA A 106 5.09 -4.10 -18.96
C ALA A 106 6.54 -3.65 -19.17
N LYS A 107 7.36 -3.52 -18.09
CA LYS A 107 8.80 -3.29 -18.22
C LYS A 107 9.58 -4.57 -18.56
N CYS A 108 8.93 -5.73 -18.42
CA CYS A 108 9.50 -7.02 -18.76
C CYS A 108 9.64 -7.15 -20.28
N VAL A 109 10.84 -7.48 -20.75
CA VAL A 109 11.14 -7.77 -22.15
C VAL A 109 11.64 -9.20 -22.21
N ASP A 110 10.99 -10.03 -23.03
CA ASP A 110 11.34 -11.45 -23.20
C ASP A 110 11.46 -12.23 -21.88
N GLY A 111 10.60 -11.93 -20.90
CA GLY A 111 10.60 -12.59 -19.59
C GLY A 111 11.60 -12.02 -18.58
N HIS A 112 12.36 -10.99 -18.93
CA HIS A 112 13.39 -10.41 -18.08
C HIS A 112 13.19 -8.90 -17.83
N MET A 113 13.48 -8.47 -16.61
CA MET A 113 13.57 -7.05 -16.26
C MET A 113 14.99 -6.56 -16.56
N VAL A 114 15.13 -5.63 -17.51
CA VAL A 114 16.43 -5.00 -17.79
C VAL A 114 16.74 -3.99 -16.70
N ARG A 115 17.94 -4.07 -16.12
CA ARG A 115 18.41 -3.16 -15.07
C ARG A 115 19.61 -2.35 -15.55
N ARG A 116 19.72 -1.12 -15.05
CA ARG A 116 20.95 -0.32 -15.10
C ARG A 116 21.90 -0.74 -13.98
N ASP A 117 23.15 -0.33 -14.07
CA ASP A 117 24.23 -0.62 -13.10
C ASP A 117 23.90 -0.21 -11.66
N ASP A 118 23.03 0.77 -11.45
CA ASP A 118 22.54 1.19 -10.12
C ASP A 118 21.36 0.35 -9.61
N GLY A 119 21.01 -0.73 -10.31
CA GLY A 119 19.90 -1.63 -9.99
C GLY A 119 18.53 -1.13 -10.47
N LYS A 120 18.43 0.06 -11.06
CA LYS A 120 17.18 0.63 -11.55
C LYS A 120 16.61 -0.18 -12.72
N ILE A 121 15.35 -0.60 -12.62
CA ILE A 121 14.64 -1.26 -13.72
C ILE A 121 14.38 -0.24 -14.84
N LEU A 122 14.83 -0.57 -16.05
CA LEU A 122 14.66 0.22 -17.25
C LEU A 122 13.29 -0.01 -17.89
N LYS A 123 12.84 0.99 -18.66
CA LYS A 123 11.59 0.94 -19.41
C LYS A 123 11.92 0.58 -20.87
N PRO A 124 11.23 -0.39 -21.49
CA PRO A 124 11.42 -0.68 -22.91
C PRO A 124 10.86 0.43 -23.80
N ALA A 125 11.24 0.38 -25.09
CA ALA A 125 10.68 1.26 -26.10
C ALA A 125 9.15 1.09 -26.17
N GLY A 126 8.42 2.20 -26.26
CA GLY A 126 6.95 2.20 -26.32
C GLY A 126 6.22 1.98 -24.99
N TRP A 127 6.94 1.73 -23.88
CA TRP A 127 6.34 1.56 -22.56
C TRP A 127 5.46 2.75 -22.15
N GLN A 128 4.29 2.45 -21.58
CA GLN A 128 3.36 3.45 -21.07
C GLN A 128 3.24 3.37 -19.54
N PRO A 129 3.12 4.52 -18.84
CA PRO A 129 2.82 4.52 -17.42
C PRO A 129 1.39 4.05 -17.15
N ALA A 130 1.13 3.62 -15.91
CA ALA A 130 -0.23 3.36 -15.43
C ALA A 130 -1.10 4.62 -15.57
N ASP A 131 -2.31 4.47 -16.10
CA ASP A 131 -3.29 5.55 -16.17
C ASP A 131 -3.99 5.77 -14.82
N LYS A 132 -3.26 6.41 -13.90
CA LYS A 132 -3.73 6.66 -12.53
C LYS A 132 -4.97 7.57 -12.51
N LEU A 133 -5.04 8.53 -13.44
CA LEU A 133 -6.18 9.44 -13.53
C LEU A 133 -7.43 8.69 -14.00
N GLY A 134 -7.31 7.86 -15.03
CA GLY A 134 -8.39 7.01 -15.51
C GLY A 134 -8.96 6.10 -14.42
N VAL A 135 -8.10 5.53 -13.57
CA VAL A 135 -8.54 4.74 -12.40
C VAL A 135 -9.43 5.55 -11.45
N ILE A 136 -9.04 6.78 -11.12
CA ILE A 136 -9.83 7.66 -10.24
C ILE A 136 -11.15 8.07 -10.90
N LEU A 137 -11.12 8.45 -12.17
CA LEU A 137 -12.33 8.86 -12.91
C LEU A 137 -13.32 7.70 -13.04
N ALA A 138 -12.84 6.48 -13.33
CA ALA A 138 -13.67 5.29 -13.40
C ALA A 138 -14.32 4.94 -12.04
N ALA A 139 -13.60 5.13 -10.93
CA ALA A 139 -14.16 4.92 -9.59
C ALA A 139 -15.32 5.89 -9.30
N ARG A 140 -15.17 7.17 -9.67
CA ARG A 140 -16.23 8.18 -9.54
C ARG A 140 -17.46 7.86 -10.39
N GLN A 141 -17.24 7.43 -11.64
CA GLN A 141 -18.32 7.09 -12.58
C GLN A 141 -19.19 5.94 -12.05
N ARG A 142 -18.56 4.86 -11.56
CA ARG A 142 -19.28 3.71 -10.99
C ARG A 142 -20.18 4.08 -9.81
N GLN A 143 -19.77 5.07 -9.01
CA GLN A 143 -20.60 5.54 -7.89
C GLN A 143 -21.85 6.28 -8.39
N MET A 144 -21.72 7.11 -9.42
CA MET A 144 -22.87 7.82 -10.00
C MET A 144 -23.89 6.86 -10.59
N GLU A 145 -23.44 5.82 -11.29
CA GLU A 145 -24.31 4.77 -11.85
C GLU A 145 -25.07 4.01 -10.75
N LYS A 146 -24.40 3.67 -9.64
CA LYS A 146 -25.04 3.02 -8.49
C LYS A 146 -26.05 3.91 -7.75
N ALA A 147 -25.92 5.23 -7.83
CA ALA A 147 -26.86 6.16 -7.20
C ALA A 147 -28.12 6.39 -8.04
N GLN A 148 -28.14 5.95 -9.30
CA GLN A 148 -29.21 6.18 -10.26
C GLN A 148 -30.06 4.93 -10.56
N GLY A 149 -29.66 3.75 -10.11
CA GLY A 149 -30.37 2.47 -10.26
C GLY A 149 -30.85 1.93 -8.93
#